data_AF-A0AAV0WM41-F1
#
_entry.id   AF-A0AAV0WM41-F1
#
_cell.length_a   1.000
_cell.length_b   1.000
_cell.length_c   1.000
_cell.angle_alpha   90.00
_cell.angle_beta   90.00
_cell.angle_gamma   90.00
#
_symmetry.space_group_name_H-M   'P 1'
#
loop_
_entity.id
_entity.type
_entity.pdbx_description
1 polymer ?
#
loop_
_entity_poly.entity_id
_entity_poly.type
_entity_poly.pdbx_seq_one_letter_code
_entity_poly.pdbx_strand_id
1 'polypeptide(L)'
;MENCKTKCESTGLIKKMNSLEMCILVSFWNDILERFNSTSKKLQTIEIDLTIVVNLYTSLIHYITDLRNTFSHYEKLAMEKSEIKEYKVVRKKKRKVPYDESCQGDTSFEARESFKINTYFVIIDSLLSELRKRKNCYDDINTMFGFFSNIIDLPVTEVRKKATKLQSQYPEISMNHL
;
A
#
# COMPACT_ATOMS: atom_id res chain seq x y z
N MET A 1 17.28 40.30 11.51
CA MET A 1 18.33 39.33 11.85
C MET A 1 17.64 38.02 12.20
N GLU A 2 17.76 37.01 11.36
CA GLU A 2 17.05 35.73 11.53
C GLU A 2 17.62 34.94 12.73
N ASN A 3 16.76 34.37 13.57
CA ASN A 3 17.11 33.72 14.83
C ASN A 3 18.01 32.49 14.59
N CYS A 4 19.14 32.37 15.29
CA CYS A 4 20.07 31.24 15.16
C CYS A 4 19.39 29.86 15.33
N LYS A 5 18.35 29.77 16.17
CA LYS A 5 17.57 28.54 16.32
C LYS A 5 16.87 28.14 15.02
N THR A 6 16.16 29.09 14.39
CA THR A 6 15.45 28.88 13.13
C THR A 6 16.41 28.50 11.99
N LYS A 7 17.61 29.10 11.95
CA LYS A 7 18.65 28.72 10.98
C LYS A 7 19.12 27.28 11.16
N CYS A 8 19.41 26.87 12.40
CA CYS A 8 19.83 25.51 12.71
C CYS A 8 18.74 24.48 12.38
N GLU A 9 17.49 24.78 12.71
CA GLU A 9 16.33 23.94 12.41
C GLU A 9 16.13 23.77 10.90
N SER A 10 16.12 24.87 10.15
CA SER A 10 16.03 24.86 8.69
C SER A 10 17.14 24.04 8.04
N THR A 11 18.38 24.23 8.49
CA THR A 11 19.54 23.47 7.99
C THR A 11 19.40 21.97 8.30
N GLY A 12 18.88 21.62 9.47
CA GLY A 12 18.61 20.22 9.83
C GLY A 12 17.53 19.58 8.96
N LEU A 13 16.48 20.32 8.64
CA LEU A 13 15.41 19.88 7.74
C LEU A 13 15.93 19.64 6.32
N ILE A 14 16.70 20.58 5.76
CA ILE A 14 17.31 20.44 4.42
C ILE A 14 18.14 19.16 4.35
N LYS A 15 18.99 18.90 5.35
CA LYS A 15 19.78 17.66 5.41
C LYS A 15 18.91 16.40 5.44
N LYS A 16 17.77 16.45 6.11
CA LYS A 16 16.81 15.33 6.13
C LYS A 16 16.10 15.17 4.78
N MET A 17 15.75 16.27 4.13
CA MET A 17 15.11 16.26 2.81
C MET A 17 16.05 15.71 1.73
N ASN A 18 17.34 16.01 1.85
CA ASN A 18 18.39 15.56 0.92
C ASN A 18 18.99 14.19 1.26
N SER A 19 18.45 13.48 2.27
CA SER A 19 18.91 12.13 2.60
C SER A 19 18.44 11.12 1.55
N LEU A 20 19.27 10.12 1.29
CA LEU A 20 18.95 9.05 0.34
C LEU A 20 17.60 8.41 0.64
N GLU A 21 17.33 8.08 1.91
CA GLU A 21 16.08 7.44 2.31
C GLU A 21 14.87 8.32 2.02
N MET A 22 14.99 9.64 2.23
CA MET A 22 13.90 10.57 1.95
C MET A 22 13.65 10.67 0.44
N CYS A 23 14.71 10.75 -0.37
CA CYS A 23 14.56 10.75 -1.83
C CYS A 23 13.94 9.46 -2.36
N ILE A 24 14.28 8.29 -1.78
CA ILE A 24 13.62 7.00 -2.10
C ILE A 24 12.14 7.09 -1.75
N LEU A 25 11.81 7.48 -0.51
CA LEU A 25 10.42 7.53 -0.04
C LEU A 25 9.57 8.51 -0.85
N VAL A 26 10.09 9.70 -1.17
CA VAL A 26 9.36 10.70 -1.96
C VAL A 26 9.03 10.15 -3.34
N SER A 27 10.00 9.53 -4.02
CA SER A 27 9.80 8.99 -5.36
C SER A 27 8.82 7.81 -5.35
N PHE A 28 8.97 6.92 -4.37
CA PHE A 28 8.07 5.79 -4.17
C PHE A 28 6.63 6.21 -3.85
N TRP A 29 6.45 7.17 -2.93
CA TRP A 29 5.13 7.68 -2.57
C TRP A 29 4.48 8.46 -3.69
N ASN A 30 5.25 9.21 -4.49
CA ASN A 30 4.73 9.91 -5.66
C ASN A 30 3.98 8.94 -6.59
N ASP A 31 4.62 7.83 -6.98
CA ASP A 31 4.03 6.86 -7.90
C ASP A 31 2.82 6.13 -7.29
N ILE A 32 2.89 5.79 -6.00
CA ILE A 32 1.77 5.19 -5.28
C ILE A 32 0.58 6.15 -5.26
N LEU A 33 0.79 7.39 -4.82
CA LEU A 33 -0.29 8.37 -4.68
C LEU A 33 -0.92 8.71 -6.03
N GLU A 34 -0.12 8.79 -7.10
CA GLU A 34 -0.65 8.99 -8.45
C GLU A 34 -1.58 7.84 -8.86
N ARG A 35 -1.13 6.57 -8.74
CA ARG A 35 -1.96 5.40 -9.08
C ARG A 35 -3.21 5.29 -8.21
N PHE A 36 -3.09 5.57 -6.91
CA PHE A 36 -4.23 5.59 -6.00
C PHE A 36 -5.23 6.69 -6.35
N ASN A 37 -4.77 7.88 -6.72
CA ASN A 37 -5.62 8.98 -7.14
C ASN A 37 -6.36 8.64 -8.44
N SER A 38 -5.65 8.09 -9.45
CA SER A 38 -6.29 7.63 -10.70
C SER A 38 -7.37 6.58 -10.44
N THR A 39 -7.09 5.62 -9.55
CA THR A 39 -8.06 4.58 -9.19
C THR A 39 -9.25 5.18 -8.44
N SER A 40 -8.99 6.05 -7.46
CA SER A 40 -10.04 6.73 -6.68
C SER A 40 -10.98 7.56 -7.57
N LYS A 41 -10.43 8.30 -8.54
CA LYS A 41 -11.22 9.05 -9.51
C LYS A 41 -12.13 8.15 -10.34
N LYS A 42 -11.59 7.00 -10.80
CA LYS A 42 -12.40 6.00 -11.52
C LYS A 42 -13.49 5.42 -10.63
N LEU A 43 -13.20 5.12 -9.36
CA LEU A 43 -14.19 4.62 -8.40
C LEU A 43 -15.35 5.59 -8.14
N GLN A 44 -15.16 6.89 -8.42
CA GLN A 44 -16.14 7.95 -8.20
C GLN A 44 -16.93 8.31 -9.46
N THR A 45 -16.72 7.62 -10.59
CA THR A 45 -17.49 7.86 -11.82
C THR A 45 -18.91 7.30 -11.70
N ILE A 46 -19.88 7.99 -12.27
CA ILE A 46 -21.32 7.63 -12.22
C ILE A 46 -21.60 6.29 -12.92
N GLU A 47 -20.82 5.97 -13.95
CA GLU A 47 -20.99 4.78 -14.80
C GLU A 47 -20.36 3.51 -14.23
N ILE A 48 -19.92 3.53 -12.96
CA ILE A 48 -19.17 2.40 -12.42
C ILE A 48 -20.07 1.23 -12.03
N ASP A 49 -19.73 0.04 -12.52
CA ASP A 49 -20.33 -1.22 -12.08
C ASP A 49 -19.43 -1.97 -11.07
N LEU A 50 -20.04 -2.89 -10.31
CA LEU A 50 -19.35 -3.65 -9.26
C LEU A 50 -18.22 -4.54 -9.79
N THR A 51 -18.32 -5.02 -11.03
CA THR A 51 -17.26 -5.80 -11.69
C THR A 51 -16.06 -4.90 -12.00
N ILE A 52 -16.29 -3.67 -12.49
CA ILE A 52 -15.23 -2.67 -12.69
C ILE A 52 -14.54 -2.35 -11.36
N VAL A 53 -15.29 -2.15 -10.27
CA VAL A 53 -14.70 -1.89 -8.94
C VAL A 53 -13.75 -3.01 -8.54
N VAL A 54 -14.18 -4.27 -8.63
CA VAL A 54 -13.34 -5.45 -8.30
C VAL A 54 -12.10 -5.51 -9.18
N ASN A 55 -12.23 -5.22 -10.48
CA ASN A 55 -11.11 -5.19 -11.42
C ASN A 55 -10.10 -4.07 -11.10
N LEU A 56 -10.58 -2.88 -10.73
CA LEU A 56 -9.74 -1.75 -10.33
C LEU A 56 -8.91 -2.09 -9.09
N TYR A 57 -9.52 -2.68 -8.06
CA TYR A 57 -8.80 -3.13 -6.88
C TYR A 57 -7.80 -4.25 -7.20
N THR A 58 -8.17 -5.20 -8.05
CA THR A 58 -7.26 -6.28 -8.51
C THR A 58 -6.03 -5.69 -9.19
N SER A 59 -6.24 -4.77 -10.14
CA SER A 59 -5.15 -4.07 -10.83
C SER A 59 -4.27 -3.28 -9.87
N LEU A 60 -4.85 -2.58 -8.89
CA LEU A 60 -4.09 -1.81 -7.90
C LEU A 60 -3.29 -2.72 -6.97
N ILE A 61 -3.84 -3.87 -6.55
CA ILE A 61 -3.13 -4.88 -5.75
C ILE A 61 -1.95 -5.46 -6.52
N HIS A 62 -2.13 -5.82 -7.79
CA HIS A 62 -1.03 -6.32 -8.62
C HIS A 62 0.07 -5.27 -8.75
N TYR A 63 -0.29 -4.01 -9.06
CA TYR A 63 0.66 -2.92 -9.13
C TYR A 63 1.50 -2.77 -7.84
N ILE A 64 0.86 -2.72 -6.67
CA ILE A 64 1.58 -2.61 -5.38
C ILE A 64 2.42 -3.85 -5.08
N THR A 65 1.96 -5.04 -5.50
CA THR A 65 2.73 -6.28 -5.37
C THR A 65 4.00 -6.24 -6.19
N ASP A 66 3.92 -5.73 -7.43
CA ASP A 66 5.07 -5.61 -8.33
C ASP A 66 6.11 -4.61 -7.81
N LEU A 67 5.68 -3.53 -7.14
CA LEU A 67 6.59 -2.57 -6.51
C LEU A 67 7.55 -3.24 -5.53
N ARG A 68 7.20 -4.37 -4.90
CA ARG A 68 8.08 -5.07 -3.96
C ARG A 68 9.43 -5.43 -4.57
N ASN A 69 9.48 -5.69 -5.87
CA ASN A 69 10.71 -6.05 -6.60
C ASN A 69 11.44 -4.82 -7.18
N THR A 70 10.88 -3.63 -7.03
CA THR A 70 11.31 -2.40 -7.71
C THR A 70 12.16 -1.49 -6.81
N PHE A 71 12.54 -1.96 -5.61
CA PHE A 71 13.36 -1.18 -4.67
C PHE A 71 14.62 -0.60 -5.31
N SER A 72 15.38 -1.42 -6.06
CA SER A 72 16.63 -0.98 -6.71
C SER A 72 16.42 0.15 -7.72
N HIS A 73 15.24 0.23 -8.35
CA HIS A 73 14.90 1.33 -9.25
C HIS A 73 14.76 2.64 -8.48
N TYR A 74 14.02 2.63 -7.36
CA TYR A 74 13.86 3.81 -6.52
C TYR A 74 15.17 4.24 -5.84
N GLU A 75 15.99 3.28 -5.45
CA GLU A 75 17.33 3.55 -4.93
C GLU A 75 18.20 4.26 -5.97
N LYS A 76 18.24 3.76 -7.21
CA LYS A 76 18.99 4.41 -8.30
C LYS A 76 18.48 5.83 -8.57
N LEU A 77 17.17 6.01 -8.66
CA LEU A 77 16.56 7.31 -8.91
C LEU A 77 16.80 8.30 -7.77
N ALA A 78 16.86 7.81 -6.53
CA ALA A 78 17.23 8.60 -5.38
C ALA A 78 18.72 8.99 -5.40
N MET A 79 19.62 8.08 -5.77
CA MET A 79 21.07 8.36 -5.88
C MET A 79 21.41 9.45 -6.90
N GLU A 80 20.57 9.61 -7.94
CA GLU A 80 20.68 10.69 -8.93
C GLU A 80 20.21 12.05 -8.38
N LYS A 81 19.29 12.05 -7.41
CA LYS A 81 18.65 13.26 -6.86
C LYS A 81 19.19 13.69 -5.49
N SER A 82 19.69 12.77 -4.68
CA SER A 82 20.14 13.01 -3.31
C SER A 82 21.56 13.57 -3.29
N GLU A 83 21.78 14.62 -2.50
CA GLU A 83 23.14 15.09 -2.19
C GLU A 83 23.88 14.11 -1.27
N ILE A 84 23.15 13.43 -0.37
CA ILE A 84 23.69 12.44 0.56
C ILE A 84 23.39 11.04 0.01
N LYS A 85 24.42 10.35 -0.48
CA LYS A 85 24.31 9.04 -1.15
C LYS A 85 24.47 7.84 -0.23
N GLU A 86 24.69 8.07 1.06
CA GLU A 86 24.88 7.02 2.05
C GLU A 86 23.63 6.86 2.90
N TYR A 87 23.29 5.60 3.20
CA TYR A 87 22.26 5.29 4.19
C TYR A 87 22.70 5.74 5.58
N LYS A 88 21.77 6.29 6.34
CA LYS A 88 21.99 6.71 7.71
C LYS A 88 22.30 5.50 8.59
N VAL A 89 23.56 5.39 9.00
CA VAL A 89 23.97 4.38 9.98
C VAL A 89 23.44 4.79 11.35
N VAL A 90 22.48 4.05 11.87
CA VAL A 90 22.02 4.21 13.26
C VAL A 90 23.13 3.68 14.18
N ARG A 91 23.60 4.53 15.10
CA ARG A 91 24.62 4.15 16.09
C ARG A 91 24.09 3.00 16.95
N LYS A 92 24.64 1.80 16.77
CA LYS A 92 24.37 0.66 17.65
C LYS A 92 25.01 0.95 19.02
N LYS A 93 24.21 0.95 20.09
CA LYS A 93 24.76 0.92 21.45
C LYS A 93 25.50 -0.40 21.61
N LYS A 94 26.82 -0.36 21.73
CA LYS A 94 27.59 -1.55 22.11
C LYS A 94 27.16 -1.95 23.51
N ARG A 95 26.65 -3.18 23.66
CA ARG A 95 26.43 -3.80 24.97
C ARG A 95 27.81 -3.99 25.63
N LYS A 96 27.91 -3.78 26.95
CA LYS A 96 29.11 -4.18 27.69
C LYS A 96 29.20 -5.72 27.63
N VAL A 97 30.25 -6.23 27.01
CA VAL A 97 30.53 -7.67 26.94
C VAL A 97 31.31 -8.05 28.20
N PRO A 98 30.87 -9.06 28.97
CA PRO A 98 31.67 -9.62 30.07
C PRO A 98 33.02 -10.17 29.56
N TYR A 99 34.03 -10.23 30.42
CA TYR A 99 35.41 -10.59 30.07
C TYR A 99 35.57 -11.96 29.37
N ASP A 100 34.57 -12.85 29.48
CA ASP A 100 34.63 -14.24 28.99
C ASP A 100 33.63 -14.55 27.85
N GLU A 101 32.88 -13.55 27.37
CA GLU A 101 31.98 -13.74 26.21
C GLU A 101 32.60 -13.14 24.94
N SER A 102 32.59 -13.91 23.85
CA SER A 102 32.86 -13.36 22.52
C SER A 102 31.54 -12.86 21.90
N CYS A 103 31.54 -11.62 21.42
CA CYS A 103 30.39 -11.02 20.72
C CYS A 103 30.25 -11.63 19.31
N GLN A 104 29.92 -12.92 19.23
CA GLN A 104 29.52 -13.54 17.97
C GLN A 104 28.01 -13.37 17.82
N GLY A 105 27.59 -12.59 16.83
CA GLY A 105 26.20 -12.64 16.35
C GLY A 105 25.42 -11.34 16.28
N ASP A 106 26.05 -10.15 16.29
CA ASP A 106 25.34 -8.97 15.82
C ASP A 106 25.27 -9.03 14.29
N THR A 107 24.23 -9.68 13.74
CA THR A 107 23.89 -9.58 12.31
C THR A 107 23.69 -8.11 11.99
N SER A 108 24.73 -7.48 11.47
CA SER A 108 24.62 -6.14 10.95
C SER A 108 23.93 -6.22 9.62
N PHE A 109 22.60 -6.07 9.63
CA PHE A 109 21.92 -5.65 8.41
C PHE A 109 22.63 -4.38 7.93
N GLU A 110 23.19 -4.47 6.72
CA GLU A 110 23.67 -3.32 5.98
C GLU A 110 22.54 -2.26 6.00
N ALA A 111 22.89 -0.99 6.23
CA ALA A 111 21.88 0.05 6.50
C ALA A 111 20.80 0.12 5.40
N ARG A 112 21.19 -0.22 4.15
CA ARG A 112 20.32 -0.48 3.01
C ARG A 112 19.26 -1.56 3.27
N GLU A 113 19.68 -2.77 3.62
CA GLU A 113 18.77 -3.91 3.84
C GLU A 113 17.86 -3.65 5.04
N SER A 114 18.37 -2.99 6.09
CA SER A 114 17.55 -2.57 7.22
C SER A 114 16.44 -1.60 6.79
N PHE A 115 16.76 -0.59 5.98
CA PHE A 115 15.76 0.36 5.47
C PHE A 115 14.75 -0.34 4.54
N LYS A 116 15.23 -1.20 3.64
CA LYS A 116 14.40 -1.98 2.73
C LYS A 116 13.40 -2.87 3.48
N ILE A 117 13.85 -3.63 4.48
CA ILE A 117 13.01 -4.55 5.23
C ILE A 117 12.08 -3.78 6.18
N ASN A 118 12.62 -2.87 6.99
CA ASN A 118 11.88 -2.25 8.09
C ASN A 118 11.01 -1.05 7.67
N THR A 119 11.19 -0.52 6.46
CA THR A 119 10.41 0.63 5.98
C THR A 119 9.74 0.32 4.65
N TYR A 120 10.52 -0.01 3.62
CA TYR A 120 9.96 -0.18 2.28
C TYR A 120 8.95 -1.34 2.21
N PHE A 121 9.33 -2.54 2.67
CA PHE A 121 8.42 -3.69 2.69
C PHE A 121 7.24 -3.49 3.64
N VAL A 122 7.47 -2.88 4.81
CA VAL A 122 6.38 -2.60 5.77
C VAL A 122 5.29 -1.73 5.14
N ILE A 123 5.66 -0.70 4.36
CA ILE A 123 4.69 0.15 3.66
C ILE A 123 3.89 -0.68 2.64
N ILE A 124 4.57 -1.47 1.82
CA ILE A 124 3.93 -2.31 0.79
C ILE A 124 2.97 -3.32 1.43
N ASP A 125 3.43 -4.04 2.45
CA ASP A 125 2.64 -5.08 3.12
C ASP A 125 1.39 -4.47 3.78
N SER A 126 1.53 -3.29 4.39
CA SER A 126 0.41 -2.54 4.98
C SER A 126 -0.62 -2.12 3.91
N LEU A 127 -0.15 -1.54 2.79
CA LEU A 127 -1.02 -1.16 1.67
C LEU A 127 -1.74 -2.38 1.07
N LEU A 128 -1.05 -3.50 0.89
CA LEU A 128 -1.64 -4.73 0.37
C LEU A 128 -2.70 -5.29 1.32
N SER A 129 -2.45 -5.28 2.62
CA SER A 129 -3.42 -5.73 3.63
C SER A 129 -4.71 -4.91 3.55
N GLU A 130 -4.60 -3.58 3.53
CA GLU A 130 -5.76 -2.69 3.47
C GLU A 130 -6.51 -2.79 2.13
N LEU A 131 -5.79 -2.88 1.00
CA LEU A 131 -6.40 -3.03 -0.32
C LEU A 131 -7.14 -4.37 -0.45
N ARG A 132 -6.56 -5.47 0.03
CA ARG A 132 -7.20 -6.79 0.02
C ARG A 132 -8.46 -6.80 0.88
N LYS A 133 -8.39 -6.20 2.08
CA LYS A 133 -9.55 -6.07 2.95
C LYS A 133 -10.70 -5.34 2.26
N ARG A 134 -10.42 -4.21 1.60
CA ARG A 134 -11.43 -3.46 0.84
C ARG A 134 -11.96 -4.23 -0.35
N LYS A 135 -11.08 -4.87 -1.14
CA LYS A 135 -11.47 -5.70 -2.29
C LYS A 135 -12.44 -6.81 -1.85
N ASN A 136 -12.15 -7.51 -0.77
CA ASN A 136 -12.99 -8.59 -0.28
C ASN A 136 -14.42 -8.10 0.02
N CYS A 137 -14.58 -6.92 0.62
CA CYS A 137 -15.91 -6.34 0.83
C CYS A 137 -16.65 -6.09 -0.49
N TYR A 138 -15.95 -5.61 -1.52
CA TYR A 138 -16.55 -5.43 -2.85
C TYR A 138 -16.82 -6.74 -3.57
N ASP A 139 -15.99 -7.78 -3.37
CA ASP A 139 -16.25 -9.13 -3.90
C ASP A 139 -17.53 -9.72 -3.29
N ASP A 140 -17.74 -9.54 -1.99
CA ASP A 140 -18.95 -9.98 -1.28
C ASP A 140 -20.20 -9.27 -1.85
N ILE A 141 -20.13 -7.95 -1.98
CA ILE A 141 -21.19 -7.13 -2.58
C ILE A 141 -21.44 -7.53 -4.03
N ASN A 142 -20.39 -7.74 -4.82
CA ASN A 142 -20.50 -8.15 -6.22
C ASN A 142 -21.07 -9.57 -6.36
N THR A 143 -20.76 -10.47 -5.43
CA THR A 143 -21.34 -11.82 -5.40
C THR A 143 -22.83 -11.79 -5.10
N MET A 144 -23.26 -10.86 -4.24
CA MET A 144 -24.65 -10.72 -3.82
C MET A 144 -25.49 -9.96 -4.86
N PHE A 145 -24.98 -8.84 -5.37
CA PHE A 145 -25.74 -7.87 -6.16
C PHE A 145 -25.22 -7.68 -7.60
N GLY A 146 -24.02 -8.16 -7.91
CA GLY A 146 -23.38 -7.92 -9.22
C GLY A 146 -24.14 -8.53 -10.40
N PHE A 147 -25.07 -9.45 -10.17
CA PHE A 147 -25.93 -9.96 -11.23
C PHE A 147 -26.90 -8.91 -11.78
N PHE A 148 -27.25 -7.87 -11.00
CA PHE A 148 -28.09 -6.76 -11.47
C PHE A 148 -27.48 -6.03 -12.67
N SER A 149 -26.15 -5.89 -12.69
CA SER A 149 -25.42 -5.24 -13.79
C SER A 149 -25.48 -6.02 -15.10
N ASN A 150 -25.70 -7.35 -15.04
CA ASN A 150 -25.67 -8.24 -16.22
C ASN A 150 -27.00 -9.00 -16.38
N ILE A 151 -28.12 -8.48 -15.88
CA ILE A 151 -29.43 -9.17 -15.93
C ILE A 151 -29.85 -9.52 -17.36
N ILE A 152 -29.50 -8.67 -18.32
CA ILE A 152 -29.89 -8.83 -19.73
C ILE A 152 -29.05 -9.90 -20.42
N ASP A 153 -27.78 -10.05 -20.02
CA ASP A 153 -26.83 -10.97 -20.64
C ASP A 153 -26.81 -12.36 -19.97
N LEU A 154 -27.34 -12.47 -18.75
CA LEU A 154 -27.39 -13.72 -18.00
C LEU A 154 -28.62 -14.56 -18.38
N PRO A 155 -28.49 -15.88 -18.50
CA PRO A 155 -29.64 -16.75 -18.70
C PRO A 155 -30.57 -16.68 -17.49
N VAL A 156 -31.88 -16.71 -17.76
CA VAL A 156 -32.95 -16.58 -16.75
C VAL A 156 -32.78 -17.57 -15.59
N THR A 157 -32.24 -18.77 -15.87
CA THR A 157 -31.95 -19.80 -14.87
C THR A 157 -30.90 -19.35 -13.84
N GLU A 158 -29.82 -18.71 -14.30
CA GLU A 158 -28.76 -18.18 -13.42
C GLU A 158 -29.22 -16.95 -12.65
N VAL A 159 -30.01 -16.07 -13.29
CA VAL A 159 -30.64 -14.93 -12.60
C VAL A 159 -31.53 -15.43 -11.46
N ARG A 160 -32.37 -16.43 -11.71
CA ARG A 160 -33.25 -17.02 -10.69
C ARG A 160 -32.46 -17.65 -9.55
N LYS A 161 -31.39 -18.39 -9.85
CA LYS A 161 -30.51 -18.99 -8.84
C LYS A 161 -29.85 -17.94 -7.94
N LYS A 162 -29.33 -16.86 -8.52
CA LYS A 162 -28.74 -15.75 -7.76
C LYS A 162 -29.78 -14.99 -6.94
N ALA A 163 -30.98 -14.78 -7.49
CA ALA A 163 -32.10 -14.16 -6.78
C ALA A 163 -32.58 -15.01 -5.59
N THR A 164 -32.68 -16.34 -5.73
CA THR A 164 -33.02 -17.24 -4.61
C THR A 164 -31.94 -17.21 -3.53
N LYS A 165 -30.66 -17.18 -3.92
CA LYS A 165 -29.55 -17.03 -2.97
C LYS A 165 -29.66 -15.71 -2.20
N LEU A 166 -29.97 -14.61 -2.88
CA LEU A 166 -30.20 -13.31 -2.25
C LEU A 166 -31.38 -13.34 -1.28
N GLN A 167 -32.52 -13.93 -1.69
CA GLN A 167 -33.70 -14.06 -0.84
C GLN A 167 -33.42 -14.86 0.44
N SER A 168 -32.63 -15.92 0.35
CA SER A 168 -32.27 -16.74 1.52
C SER A 168 -31.45 -15.99 2.58
N GLN A 169 -30.76 -14.91 2.20
CA GLN A 169 -30.03 -14.05 3.13
C GLN A 169 -30.92 -13.00 3.83
N TYR A 170 -32.13 -12.76 3.33
CA TYR A 170 -33.08 -11.78 3.89
C TYR A 170 -34.48 -12.39 4.11
N PRO A 171 -34.62 -13.43 4.96
CA PRO A 171 -35.89 -14.14 5.15
C PRO A 171 -37.00 -13.27 5.77
N GLU A 172 -36.64 -12.25 6.55
CA GLU A 172 -37.57 -11.35 7.24
C GLU A 172 -38.35 -10.43 6.28
N ILE A 173 -37.76 -10.07 5.13
CA ILE A 173 -38.42 -9.18 4.15
C ILE A 173 -39.55 -9.92 3.41
N SER A 174 -39.43 -11.24 3.25
CA SER A 174 -40.47 -12.06 2.64
C SER A 174 -41.71 -12.30 3.49
N MET A 175 -41.69 -12.02 4.80
CA MET A 175 -42.85 -12.23 5.68
C MET A 175 -43.80 -11.02 5.80
N ASN A 176 -43.42 -9.84 5.31
CA ASN A 176 -44.21 -8.61 5.50
C ASN A 176 -45.03 -8.17 4.27
N HIS A 177 -45.15 -9.00 3.23
CA HIS A 177 -45.93 -8.69 2.01
C HIS A 177 -46.77 -9.89 1.49
N LEU A 178 -47.46 -10.58 2.39
CA LEU A 178 -48.63 -11.42 2.09
C LEU A 178 -49.77 -11.03 3.04
#